data_AF-A0A2V9LLK5-F1
#
_entry.id   AF-A0A2V9LLK5-F1
#
_cell.length_a   1.000
_cell.length_b   1.000
_cell.length_c   1.000
_cell.angle_alpha   90.00
_cell.angle_beta   90.00
_cell.angle_gamma   90.00
#
_symmetry.space_group_name_H-M   'P 1'
#
loop_
_entity.id
_entity.type
_entity.pdbx_description
1 polymer ?
#
loop_
_entity_poly.entity_id
_entity_poly.type
_entity_poly.pdbx_seq_one_letter_code
_entity_poly.pdbx_strand_id
1 'polypeptide(L)'
;MATTPVVTVRLEPELRERLDRLAKAQRRSRSFVATEAIREYVKVNEWQIEETRKALAEADRGEFASPSEVRRVVKKWTSPKRRARAR
;
A
#
# COMPACT_ATOMS: atom_id res chain seq x y z
N MET A 1 30.93 -13.63 0.52
CA MET A 1 30.49 -12.58 1.47
C MET A 1 29.49 -11.70 0.73
N ALA A 2 28.30 -11.44 1.31
CA ALA A 2 27.32 -10.55 0.69
C ALA A 2 27.69 -9.10 1.02
N THR A 3 27.86 -8.27 -0.02
CA THR A 3 28.13 -6.83 0.14
C THR A 3 26.80 -6.09 0.20
N THR A 4 26.57 -5.33 1.28
CA THR A 4 25.43 -4.42 1.36
C THR A 4 25.77 -3.13 0.61
N PRO A 5 25.07 -2.80 -0.49
CA PRO A 5 25.32 -1.56 -1.22
C PRO A 5 24.88 -0.35 -0.38
N VAL A 6 25.55 0.78 -0.59
CA VAL A 6 25.25 2.06 0.09
C VAL A 6 24.54 2.98 -0.89
N VAL A 7 23.45 3.60 -0.43
CA VAL A 7 22.75 4.67 -1.15
C VAL A 7 22.89 5.97 -0.37
N THR A 8 23.27 7.05 -1.05
CA THR A 8 23.32 8.40 -0.46
C THR A 8 22.10 9.20 -0.92
N VAL A 9 21.32 9.70 0.02
CA VAL A 9 20.10 10.46 -0.24
C VAL A 9 20.24 11.87 0.33
N ARG A 10 19.82 12.87 -0.43
CA ARG A 10 19.70 14.26 0.07
C ARG A 10 18.34 14.41 0.74
N LEU A 11 18.35 14.93 1.96
CA LEU A 11 17.15 15.18 2.74
C LEU A 11 17.06 16.67 3.05
N GLU A 12 15.84 17.21 3.01
CA GLU A 12 15.55 18.52 3.60
C GLU A 12 15.96 18.52 5.09
N PRO A 13 16.52 19.63 5.62
CA PRO A 13 16.98 19.72 7.00
C PRO A 13 15.91 19.27 8.01
N GLU A 14 14.67 19.71 7.81
CA GLU A 14 13.53 19.42 8.68
C GLU A 14 13.20 17.92 8.68
N LEU A 15 13.28 17.26 7.52
CA LEU A 15 13.06 15.83 7.40
C LEU A 15 14.16 15.03 8.10
N ARG A 16 15.43 15.46 7.96
CA ARG A 16 16.56 14.85 8.67
C ARG A 16 16.35 14.92 10.19
N GLU A 17 15.95 16.06 10.72
CA GLU A 17 15.70 16.20 12.16
C GLU A 17 14.55 15.31 12.65
N ARG A 18 13.47 15.20 11.86
CA ARG A 18 12.36 14.30 12.18
C ARG A 18 12.82 12.84 12.21
N LEU A 19 13.67 12.44 11.25
CA LEU A 19 14.26 11.11 11.22
C LEU A 19 15.16 10.86 12.44
N ASP A 20 15.97 11.84 12.84
CA ASP A 20 16.85 11.75 14.01
C ASP A 20 16.04 11.55 15.30
N ARG A 21 14.96 12.31 15.49
CA ARG A 21 14.05 12.17 16.64
C ARG A 21 13.37 10.80 16.66
N LEU A 22 12.90 10.33 15.51
CA LEU A 22 12.24 9.03 15.37
C LEU A 22 13.19 7.88 15.72
N ALA A 23 14.41 7.91 15.18
CA ALA A 23 15.44 6.92 15.48
C ALA A 23 15.77 6.87 16.98
N LYS A 24 15.91 8.04 17.63
CA LYS A 24 16.14 8.13 19.09
C LYS A 24 14.98 7.52 19.89
N ALA A 25 13.74 7.86 19.56
CA ALA A 25 12.55 7.33 20.23
C ALA A 25 12.45 5.80 20.13
N GLN A 26 12.84 5.23 18.98
CA GLN A 26 12.85 3.79 18.75
C GLN A 26 14.09 3.07 19.26
N ARG A 27 15.10 3.80 19.79
CA ARG A 27 16.43 3.27 20.16
C ARG A 27 17.11 2.53 18.99
N ARG A 28 16.97 3.08 17.79
CA ARG A 28 17.55 2.53 16.55
C ARG A 28 18.51 3.53 15.90
N SER A 29 19.35 3.04 14.98
CA SER A 29 20.18 3.91 14.16
C SER A 29 19.34 4.60 13.08
N ARG A 30 19.81 5.74 12.60
CA ARG A 30 19.18 6.47 11.49
C ARG A 30 19.10 5.63 10.22
N SER A 31 20.17 4.92 9.91
CA SER A 31 20.22 4.02 8.74
C SER A 31 19.22 2.89 8.85
N PHE A 32 18.97 2.36 10.05
CA PHE A 32 17.94 1.35 10.26
C PHE A 32 16.55 1.90 9.92
N VAL A 33 16.17 3.05 10.52
CA VAL A 33 14.85 3.66 10.27
C VAL A 33 14.69 4.06 8.81
N ALA A 34 15.73 4.61 8.18
CA ALA A 34 15.71 4.96 6.76
C ALA A 34 15.54 3.72 5.87
N THR A 35 16.24 2.63 6.16
CA THR A 35 16.14 1.37 5.40
C THR A 35 14.74 0.77 5.54
N GLU A 36 14.17 0.78 6.74
CA GLU A 36 12.80 0.29 6.97
C GLU A 36 11.76 1.15 6.24
N ALA A 37 11.91 2.47 6.26
CA ALA A 37 11.03 3.37 5.51
C ALA A 37 11.12 3.12 4.00
N ILE A 38 12.32 2.94 3.46
CA ILE A 38 12.52 2.60 2.03
C ILE A 38 11.90 1.24 1.72
N ARG A 39 12.11 0.22 2.57
CA ARG A 39 11.56 -1.12 2.37
C ARG A 39 10.04 -1.11 2.29
N GLU A 40 9.38 -0.42 3.24
CA GLU A 40 7.92 -0.35 3.25
C GLU A 40 7.39 0.44 2.04
N TYR A 41 8.06 1.54 1.68
CA TYR A 41 7.70 2.30 0.49
C TYR A 41 7.81 1.46 -0.78
N VAL A 42 8.93 0.77 -0.99
CA VAL A 42 9.15 -0.09 -2.16
C VAL A 42 8.10 -1.20 -2.21
N LYS A 43 7.88 -1.92 -1.10
CA LYS A 43 6.90 -3.01 -1.00
C LYS A 43 5.50 -2.57 -1.43
N VAL A 44 5.02 -1.43 -0.91
CA VAL A 44 3.67 -0.92 -1.24
C VAL A 44 3.58 -0.57 -2.72
N ASN A 45 4.59 0.10 -3.27
CA ASN A 45 4.59 0.53 -4.67
C ASN A 45 4.73 -0.66 -5.64
N GLU A 46 5.59 -1.63 -5.33
CA GLU A 46 5.77 -2.83 -6.16
C GLU A 46 4.46 -3.60 -6.28
N TRP A 47 3.77 -3.85 -5.15
CA TRP A 47 2.47 -4.52 -5.16
C TRP A 47 1.44 -3.76 -6.01
N GLN A 48 1.35 -2.43 -5.86
CA GLN A 48 0.41 -1.61 -6.65
C GLN A 48 0.70 -1.66 -8.15
N ILE A 49 1.98 -1.59 -8.52
CA ILE A 49 2.41 -1.65 -9.93
C ILE A 49 2.08 -3.03 -10.51
N GLU A 50 2.35 -4.10 -9.79
CA GLU A 50 2.06 -5.47 -10.22
C GLU A 50 0.56 -5.69 -10.43
N GLU A 51 -0.27 -5.34 -9.45
CA GLU A 51 -1.72 -5.49 -9.55
C GLU A 51 -2.31 -4.63 -10.67
N THR A 52 -1.80 -3.41 -10.86
CA THR A 52 -2.24 -2.55 -11.97
C THR A 52 -1.92 -3.18 -13.32
N ARG A 53 -0.70 -3.71 -13.50
CA ARG A 53 -0.30 -4.39 -14.74
C ARG A 53 -1.14 -5.62 -15.01
N LYS A 54 -1.43 -6.41 -13.97
CA LYS A 54 -2.29 -7.58 -14.07
C LYS A 54 -3.72 -7.21 -14.47
N ALA A 55 -4.32 -6.23 -13.80
CA ALA A 55 -5.67 -5.75 -14.09
C ALA A 55 -5.80 -5.20 -15.51
N LEU A 56 -4.77 -4.49 -16.01
CA LEU A 56 -4.73 -4.03 -17.40
C LEU A 56 -4.70 -5.22 -18.38
N ALA A 57 -3.88 -6.24 -18.11
CA ALA A 57 -3.83 -7.42 -18.97
C ALA A 57 -5.14 -8.23 -18.98
N GLU A 58 -5.84 -8.32 -17.84
CA GLU A 58 -7.17 -8.92 -17.73
C GLU A 58 -8.21 -8.12 -18.54
N ALA A 59 -8.19 -6.79 -18.41
CA ALA A 59 -9.05 -5.88 -19.16
C ALA A 59 -8.81 -5.98 -20.68
N ASP A 60 -7.56 -6.05 -21.13
CA ASP A 60 -7.20 -6.21 -22.54
C ASP A 60 -7.68 -7.55 -23.11
N ARG A 61 -7.77 -8.59 -22.27
CA ARG A 61 -8.39 -9.89 -22.63
C ARG A 61 -9.92 -9.88 -22.54
N GLY A 62 -10.52 -8.76 -22.12
CA GLY A 62 -11.97 -8.63 -21.96
C GLY A 62 -12.53 -9.38 -20.74
N GLU A 63 -11.69 -9.70 -19.76
CA GLU A 63 -12.07 -10.42 -18.52
C GLU A 63 -12.82 -9.50 -17.54
N PHE A 64 -13.96 -8.96 -17.99
CA PHE A 64 -14.84 -8.14 -17.18
C PHE A 64 -16.00 -8.97 -16.62
N ALA A 65 -16.49 -8.56 -15.45
CA ALA A 65 -17.74 -9.08 -14.92
C ALA A 65 -18.90 -8.75 -15.87
N SER A 66 -19.78 -9.72 -16.07
CA SER A 66 -20.99 -9.51 -16.86
C SER A 66 -21.96 -8.55 -16.13
N PRO A 67 -22.87 -7.88 -16.87
CA PRO A 67 -23.84 -6.98 -16.27
C PRO A 67 -24.70 -7.62 -15.16
N SER A 68 -24.98 -8.92 -15.25
CA SER A 68 -25.77 -9.64 -14.23
C SER A 68 -25.00 -9.82 -12.93
N GLU A 69 -23.68 -10.05 -13.00
CA GLU A 69 -22.79 -10.19 -11.86
C GLU A 69 -22.61 -8.85 -11.13
N VAL A 70 -22.43 -7.77 -11.90
CA VAL A 70 -22.38 -6.41 -11.35
C VAL A 70 -23.68 -6.09 -10.61
N ARG A 71 -24.85 -6.34 -11.21
CA ARG A 71 -26.16 -6.13 -10.55
C ARG A 71 -26.29 -6.92 -9.25
N ARG A 72 -25.81 -8.17 -9.22
CA ARG A 72 -25.85 -9.03 -8.03
C ARG A 72 -25.01 -8.44 -6.88
N VAL A 73 -23.80 -7.97 -7.18
CA VAL A 73 -22.91 -7.36 -6.17
C VAL A 73 -23.49 -6.05 -5.67
N VAL A 74 -23.93 -5.15 -6.56
CA VAL A 74 -24.54 -3.86 -6.17
C VAL A 74 -25.73 -4.10 -5.24
N LYS A 75 -26.64 -5.00 -5.60
CA LYS A 75 -27.81 -5.34 -4.76
C LYS A 75 -27.43 -5.79 -3.35
N LYS A 76 -26.34 -6.55 -3.19
CA LYS A 76 -25.86 -7.03 -1.87
C LYS A 76 -25.50 -5.88 -0.94
N TRP A 77 -24.92 -4.80 -1.46
CA TRP A 77 -24.38 -3.70 -0.66
C TRP A 77 -25.31 -2.48 -0.56
N THR A 78 -26.25 -2.32 -1.48
CA THR A 78 -27.24 -1.22 -1.46
C THR A 78 -28.59 -1.60 -0.86
N SER A 79 -28.85 -2.90 -0.63
CA SER A 79 -30.10 -3.32 0.01
C SER A 79 -30.16 -2.81 1.45
N PRO A 80 -31.23 -2.10 1.86
CA PRO A 80 -31.39 -1.67 3.24
C PRO A 80 -31.33 -2.89 4.17
N LYS A 81 -30.41 -2.90 5.14
CA LYS A 81 -30.51 -3.86 6.26
C LYS A 81 -31.84 -3.58 6.94
N ARG A 82 -32.82 -4.47 6.80
CA ARG A 82 -34.05 -4.44 7.61
C ARG A 82 -33.60 -4.45 9.06
N ARG A 83 -33.62 -3.28 9.72
CA ARG A 83 -33.62 -3.20 11.17
C ARG A 83 -34.90 -3.88 11.62
N ALA A 84 -34.80 -5.13 12.04
CA ALA A 84 -35.85 -5.76 12.80
C ALA A 84 -36.02 -4.95 14.09
N ARG A 85 -36.91 -3.96 14.07
CA ARG A 85 -37.55 -3.46 15.28
C ARG A 85 -38.53 -4.56 15.72
N ALA A 86 -38.12 -5.35 16.69
CA ALA A 86 -39.03 -6.04 17.60
C ALA A 86 -38.60 -5.52 18.98
N ARG A 87 -39.33 -4.53 19.50
CA ARG A 87 -40.39 -4.68 20.52
C ARG A 87 -39.81 -5.16 21.84
#